data_AF-A0A358IWD7-F1
#
_entry.id   AF-A0A358IWD7-F1
#
_cell.length_a   1.000
_cell.length_b   1.000
_cell.length_c   1.000
_cell.angle_alpha   90.00
_cell.angle_beta   90.00
_cell.angle_gamma   90.00
#
_symmetry.space_group_name_H-M   'P 1'
#
loop_
_entity.id
_entity.type
_entity.pdbx_description
1 polymer ?
#
loop_
_entity_poly.entity_id
_entity_poly.type
_entity_poly.pdbx_seq_one_letter_code
_entity_poly.pdbx_strand_id
1 'polypeptide(L)'
;DFDVAWKDGQGSVLYALGAIRNVGLEAMRHVVEVRETGGPFADIFDFLERVDPKAVNKRALEGLARAGAFDSIHPNRRQLFEQADVLIAYCQSVAAERASAQVSLFGADQAGAARPRLKSVEQWAGPDKLDQELYAVGFYLSGHPLEELTPALKRKRVTFVAEAQGLAEAGHEAFQMAGVVRRRQERASARTGEKFAFVTFSDPTGEFECLFPPEQLRRCREVLEVGTSVLVRVRAKAADGEVRFFGDDASRMDVLLDDAQIGLRVILSAQSADAEALKARLDRARAQGKGGEVWLQATLGGRTEVEIKLPGRYRLDAALRGALKSAPGVVMLEDA
;
A
#
# COMPACT_ATOMS: atom_id res chain seq x y z
N ASP A 1 4.09 -14.57 20.52
CA ASP A 1 4.69 -15.77 19.94
C ASP A 1 3.90 -16.19 18.72
N PHE A 2 4.54 -16.08 17.56
CA PHE A 2 4.04 -16.51 16.27
C PHE A 2 4.23 -18.03 16.12
N ASP A 3 3.55 -18.64 15.17
CA ASP A 3 3.76 -20.04 14.81
C ASP A 3 4.44 -20.12 13.44
N VAL A 4 5.04 -21.27 13.10
CA VAL A 4 5.69 -21.48 11.80
C VAL A 4 5.05 -22.69 11.12
N ALA A 5 4.48 -22.45 9.94
CA ALA A 5 3.93 -23.50 9.10
C ALA A 5 4.93 -23.89 8.01
N TRP A 6 4.97 -25.19 7.69
CA TRP A 6 5.73 -25.72 6.58
C TRP A 6 4.78 -26.41 5.60
N LYS A 7 4.79 -25.97 4.35
CA LYS A 7 4.00 -26.61 3.29
C LYS A 7 4.82 -26.66 2.01
N ASP A 8 4.94 -27.85 1.43
CA ASP A 8 5.61 -28.08 0.14
C ASP A 8 7.04 -27.48 0.06
N GLY A 9 7.78 -27.53 1.17
CA GLY A 9 9.14 -26.99 1.26
C GLY A 9 9.24 -25.47 1.44
N GLN A 10 8.11 -24.76 1.51
CA GLN A 10 8.06 -23.35 1.89
C GLN A 10 7.67 -23.19 3.36
N GLY A 11 8.47 -22.44 4.09
CA GLY A 11 8.18 -22.01 5.45
C GLY A 11 7.40 -20.70 5.45
N SER A 12 6.37 -20.61 6.28
CA SER A 12 5.55 -19.42 6.48
C SER A 12 5.47 -19.09 7.96
N VAL A 13 5.60 -17.82 8.31
CA VAL A 13 5.33 -17.34 9.67
C VAL A 13 3.85 -17.01 9.79
N LEU A 14 3.17 -17.66 10.73
CA LEU A 14 1.75 -17.46 11.00
C LEU A 14 1.56 -16.36 12.04
N TYR A 15 0.77 -15.35 11.66
CA TYR A 15 0.43 -14.27 12.56
C TYR A 15 -0.55 -14.74 13.64
N ALA A 16 -0.28 -14.38 14.89
CA ALA A 16 -1.12 -14.78 16.02
C ALA A 16 -2.45 -14.02 15.99
N LEU A 17 -3.58 -14.75 15.97
CA LEU A 17 -4.91 -14.14 15.95
C LEU A 17 -5.18 -13.23 17.16
N GLY A 18 -4.58 -13.55 18.32
CA GLY A 18 -4.67 -12.72 19.53
C GLY A 18 -3.94 -11.37 19.45
N ALA A 19 -3.11 -11.15 18.42
CA ALA A 19 -2.46 -9.86 18.15
C ALA A 19 -3.28 -8.97 17.22
N ILE A 20 -4.45 -9.43 16.75
CA ILE A 20 -5.37 -8.64 15.93
C ILE A 20 -6.11 -7.65 16.84
N ARG A 21 -6.25 -6.40 16.37
CA ARG A 21 -6.98 -5.36 17.06
C ARG A 21 -8.41 -5.79 17.38
N ASN A 22 -8.84 -5.56 18.62
CA ASN A 22 -10.14 -5.94 19.17
C ASN A 22 -10.40 -7.45 19.28
N VAL A 23 -9.37 -8.29 19.11
CA VAL A 23 -9.44 -9.74 19.32
C VAL A 23 -8.71 -10.08 20.62
N GLY A 24 -9.40 -10.74 21.55
CA GLY A 24 -8.84 -11.12 22.84
C GLY A 24 -8.08 -12.45 22.79
N LEU A 25 -7.01 -12.58 23.57
CA LEU A 25 -6.24 -13.82 23.67
C LEU A 25 -7.10 -15.01 24.12
N GLU A 26 -7.90 -14.84 25.16
CA GLU A 26 -8.79 -15.89 25.68
C GLU A 26 -9.85 -16.30 24.65
N ALA A 27 -10.36 -15.35 23.86
CA ALA A 27 -11.29 -15.67 22.79
C ALA A 27 -10.65 -16.57 21.73
N MET A 28 -9.38 -16.34 21.40
CA MET A 28 -8.66 -17.17 20.42
C MET A 28 -8.24 -18.53 20.99
N ARG A 29 -7.97 -18.63 22.30
CA ARG A 29 -7.79 -19.94 22.97
C ARG A 29 -9.04 -20.79 22.84
N HIS A 30 -10.23 -20.21 23.09
CA HIS A 30 -11.51 -20.87 22.87
C HIS A 30 -11.66 -21.36 21.42
N VAL A 31 -11.34 -20.51 20.44
CA VAL A 31 -11.41 -20.90 19.01
C VAL A 31 -10.46 -22.05 18.69
N VAL A 32 -9.25 -22.05 19.25
CA VAL A 32 -8.27 -23.14 19.07
C VAL A 32 -8.81 -24.44 19.66
N GLU A 33 -9.33 -24.42 20.89
CA GLU A 33 -9.92 -25.60 21.54
C GLU A 33 -11.09 -26.17 20.74
N VAL A 34 -12.00 -25.31 20.28
CA VAL A 34 -13.12 -25.70 19.41
C VAL A 34 -12.63 -26.36 18.13
N ARG A 35 -11.55 -25.84 17.53
CA ARG A 35 -10.97 -26.40 16.30
C ARG A 35 -10.23 -27.72 16.54
N GLU A 36 -9.52 -27.86 17.66
CA GLU A 36 -8.82 -29.10 18.01
C GLU A 36 -9.79 -30.25 18.31
N THR A 37 -10.91 -29.95 18.96
CA THR A 37 -11.93 -30.94 19.31
C THR A 37 -12.84 -31.31 18.14
N GLY A 38 -13.22 -30.35 17.29
CA GLY A 38 -14.17 -30.56 16.18
C GLY A 38 -13.54 -30.55 14.78
N GLY A 39 -12.22 -30.42 14.67
CA GLY A 39 -11.51 -30.29 13.40
C GLY A 39 -11.58 -28.89 12.76
N PRO A 40 -10.99 -28.71 11.56
CA PRO A 40 -11.00 -27.45 10.82
C PRO A 40 -12.42 -26.91 10.57
N PHE A 41 -12.57 -25.60 10.46
CA PHE A 41 -13.85 -24.99 10.11
C PHE A 41 -14.11 -25.11 8.61
N ALA A 42 -15.30 -25.56 8.23
CA ALA A 42 -15.66 -25.77 6.83
C ALA A 42 -16.05 -24.47 6.10
N ASP A 43 -16.84 -23.63 6.78
CA ASP A 43 -17.31 -22.34 6.29
C ASP A 43 -17.53 -21.37 7.47
N ILE A 44 -17.93 -20.13 7.18
CA ILE A 44 -18.20 -19.13 8.24
C ILE A 44 -19.34 -19.54 9.18
N PHE A 45 -20.33 -20.28 8.71
CA PHE A 45 -21.44 -20.71 9.54
C PHE A 45 -21.02 -21.84 10.48
N ASP A 46 -20.25 -22.82 10.02
CA ASP A 46 -19.66 -23.86 10.87
C ASP A 46 -18.81 -23.23 12.00
N PHE A 47 -18.05 -22.18 11.71
CA PHE A 47 -17.35 -21.40 12.73
C PHE A 47 -18.34 -20.81 13.77
N LEU A 48 -19.36 -20.08 13.33
CA LEU A 48 -20.35 -19.43 14.20
C LEU A 48 -21.24 -20.42 14.97
N GLU A 49 -21.49 -21.59 14.40
CA GLU A 49 -22.25 -22.69 14.99
C GLU A 49 -21.45 -23.43 16.06
N ARG A 50 -20.12 -23.23 16.16
CA ARG A 50 -19.27 -23.94 17.11
C ARG A 50 -18.70 -23.04 18.20
N VAL A 51 -18.39 -21.79 17.90
CA VAL A 51 -17.81 -20.84 18.88
C VAL A 51 -18.84 -20.28 19.87
N ASP A 52 -18.37 -19.78 21.01
CA ASP A 52 -19.20 -19.07 21.99
C ASP A 52 -19.32 -17.59 21.56
N PRO A 53 -20.54 -17.04 21.37
CA PRO A 53 -20.75 -15.63 21.04
C PRO A 53 -20.24 -14.65 22.12
N LYS A 54 -20.03 -15.09 23.36
CA LYS A 54 -19.38 -14.29 24.42
C LYS A 54 -17.89 -14.13 24.17
N ALA A 55 -17.24 -15.15 23.61
CA ALA A 55 -15.82 -15.13 23.26
C ALA A 55 -15.61 -14.31 21.97
N VAL A 56 -16.38 -14.61 20.92
CA VAL A 56 -16.26 -13.93 19.62
C VAL A 56 -17.42 -12.96 19.42
N ASN A 57 -17.26 -11.74 19.95
CA ASN A 57 -18.23 -10.66 19.77
C ASN A 57 -18.10 -9.98 18.37
N LYS A 58 -19.02 -9.07 18.05
CA LYS A 58 -19.02 -8.31 16.78
C LYS A 58 -17.67 -7.68 16.44
N ARG A 59 -17.03 -7.01 17.41
CA ARG A 59 -15.74 -6.33 17.17
C ARG A 59 -14.63 -7.32 16.86
N ALA A 60 -14.63 -8.48 17.52
CA ALA A 60 -13.68 -9.54 17.22
C ALA A 60 -13.91 -10.13 15.82
N LEU A 61 -15.17 -10.40 15.46
CA LEU A 61 -15.53 -10.90 14.12
C LEU A 61 -15.10 -9.91 13.02
N GLU A 62 -15.36 -8.62 13.21
CA GLU A 62 -14.93 -7.56 12.29
C GLU A 62 -13.41 -7.47 12.17
N GLY A 63 -12.68 -7.55 13.29
CA GLY A 63 -11.22 -7.54 13.32
C GLY A 63 -10.61 -8.74 12.58
N LEU A 64 -11.12 -9.94 12.86
CA LEU A 64 -10.73 -11.18 12.19
C LEU A 64 -11.00 -11.12 10.68
N ALA A 65 -12.17 -10.61 10.28
CA ALA A 65 -12.53 -10.44 8.87
C ALA A 65 -11.57 -9.47 8.16
N ARG A 66 -11.26 -8.31 8.76
CA ARG A 66 -10.32 -7.33 8.21
C ARG A 66 -8.91 -7.90 8.05
N ALA A 67 -8.43 -8.64 9.05
CA ALA A 67 -7.11 -9.27 9.06
C ALA A 67 -6.98 -10.45 8.07
N GLY A 68 -8.08 -10.96 7.51
CA GLY A 68 -8.06 -12.11 6.60
C GLY A 68 -8.02 -13.47 7.31
N ALA A 69 -8.40 -13.53 8.59
CA ALA A 69 -8.43 -14.79 9.34
C ALA A 69 -9.42 -15.81 8.77
N PHE A 70 -10.41 -15.35 7.99
CA PHE A 70 -11.45 -16.18 7.38
C PHE A 70 -11.23 -16.44 5.88
N ASP A 71 -10.13 -16.01 5.27
CA ASP A 71 -9.93 -16.08 3.81
C ASP A 71 -10.00 -17.51 3.25
N SER A 72 -9.68 -18.52 4.07
CA SER A 72 -9.75 -19.94 3.69
C SER A 72 -11.17 -20.51 3.70
N ILE A 73 -12.10 -19.88 4.43
CA ILE A 73 -13.48 -20.37 4.63
C ILE A 73 -14.54 -19.40 4.08
N HIS A 74 -14.14 -18.19 3.71
CA HIS A 74 -15.02 -17.19 3.11
C HIS A 74 -14.20 -16.16 2.28
N PRO A 75 -14.46 -16.04 0.96
CA PRO A 75 -13.60 -15.25 0.07
C PRO A 75 -13.75 -13.74 0.22
N ASN A 76 -14.86 -13.26 0.76
CA ASN A 76 -15.18 -11.83 0.80
C ASN A 76 -15.14 -11.26 2.22
N ARG A 77 -14.01 -10.64 2.58
CA ARG A 77 -13.81 -9.98 3.88
C ARG A 77 -14.81 -8.84 4.14
N ARG A 78 -15.15 -8.05 3.11
CA ARG A 78 -16.08 -6.92 3.23
C ARG A 78 -17.49 -7.39 3.56
N GLN A 79 -17.93 -8.48 2.92
CA GLN A 79 -19.25 -9.06 3.18
C GLN A 79 -19.38 -9.54 4.64
N LEU A 80 -18.34 -10.17 5.19
CA LEU A 80 -18.31 -10.56 6.60
C LEU A 80 -18.35 -9.35 7.54
N PHE A 81 -17.57 -8.31 7.22
CA PHE A 81 -17.52 -7.08 7.99
C PHE A 81 -18.88 -6.35 8.01
N GLU A 82 -19.47 -6.11 6.84
CA GLU A 82 -20.75 -5.38 6.72
C GLU A 82 -21.93 -6.16 7.28
N GLN A 83 -21.85 -7.49 7.34
CA GLN A 83 -22.91 -8.36 7.86
C GLN A 83 -22.59 -8.95 9.24
N ALA A 84 -21.62 -8.38 9.95
CA ALA A 84 -21.24 -8.83 11.29
C ALA A 84 -22.43 -8.85 12.27
N ASP A 85 -23.35 -7.90 12.18
CA ASP A 85 -24.57 -7.88 13.01
C ASP A 85 -25.45 -9.11 12.77
N VAL A 86 -25.66 -9.48 11.50
CA VAL A 86 -26.47 -10.65 11.11
C VAL A 86 -25.79 -11.94 11.57
N LEU A 87 -24.47 -12.04 11.37
CA LEU A 87 -23.67 -13.20 11.73
C LEU A 87 -23.63 -13.42 13.25
N ILE A 88 -23.48 -12.35 14.04
CA ILE A 88 -23.49 -12.42 15.51
C ILE A 88 -24.88 -12.76 16.04
N ALA A 89 -25.95 -12.18 15.49
CA ALA A 89 -27.31 -12.53 15.87
C ALA A 89 -27.59 -14.03 15.60
N TYR A 90 -27.10 -14.54 14.47
CA TYR A 90 -27.17 -15.97 14.16
C TYR A 90 -26.41 -16.83 15.17
N CYS A 91 -25.15 -16.49 15.45
CA CYS A 91 -24.32 -17.20 16.44
C CYS A 91 -25.00 -17.25 17.82
N GLN A 92 -25.59 -16.14 18.25
CA GLN A 92 -26.35 -16.06 19.50
C GLN A 92 -27.59 -16.96 19.51
N SER A 93 -28.34 -17.00 18.40
CA SER A 93 -29.51 -17.89 18.26
C SER A 93 -29.10 -19.36 18.38
N VAL A 94 -28.06 -19.77 17.65
CA VAL A 94 -27.57 -21.16 17.68
C VAL A 94 -27.00 -21.54 19.06
N ALA A 95 -26.34 -20.61 19.74
CA ALA A 95 -25.85 -20.84 21.11
C ALA A 95 -27.00 -20.98 22.11
N ALA A 96 -28.07 -20.17 21.97
CA ALA A 96 -29.26 -20.26 22.81
C ALA A 96 -30.00 -21.59 22.61
N GLU A 97 -30.18 -22.03 21.35
CA GLU A 97 -30.78 -23.32 21.03
C GLU A 97 -30.00 -24.49 21.64
N ARG A 98 -28.66 -24.49 21.54
CA ARG A 98 -27.80 -25.51 22.17
C ARG A 98 -27.96 -25.55 23.69
N ALA A 99 -27.99 -24.39 24.34
CA ALA A 99 -28.21 -24.31 25.79
C ALA A 99 -29.60 -24.81 26.19
N SER A 100 -30.64 -24.50 25.40
CA SER A 100 -32.01 -24.98 25.64
C SER A 100 -32.16 -26.48 25.39
N ALA A 101 -31.53 -27.03 24.34
CA ALA A 101 -31.56 -28.45 24.03
C ALA A 101 -30.90 -29.31 25.13
N GLN A 102 -29.86 -28.80 25.78
CA GLN A 102 -29.22 -29.46 26.92
C GLN A 102 -30.14 -29.52 28.17
N VAL A 103 -31.07 -28.58 28.29
CA VAL A 103 -32.07 -28.53 29.39
C VAL A 103 -33.31 -29.35 29.05
N SER A 104 -33.67 -29.48 27.77
CA SER A 104 -34.81 -30.26 27.30
C SER A 104 -34.43 -31.72 27.07
N LEU A 105 -34.40 -32.51 28.16
CA LEU A 105 -34.14 -33.96 28.13
C LEU A 105 -35.26 -34.80 27.46
N PHE A 106 -36.35 -34.16 27.06
CA PHE A 106 -37.47 -34.79 26.37
C PHE A 106 -37.62 -34.12 25.00
N GLY A 107 -37.43 -34.94 23.96
CA GLY A 107 -37.28 -34.53 22.58
C GLY A 107 -38.38 -33.59 22.06
N ALA A 108 -37.93 -32.48 21.52
CA ALA A 108 -38.56 -31.87 20.37
C ALA A 108 -37.46 -31.76 19.31
N ASP A 109 -37.72 -32.27 18.10
CA ASP A 109 -36.93 -31.97 16.91
C ASP A 109 -36.96 -30.45 16.72
N GLN A 110 -36.00 -29.75 17.35
CA GLN A 110 -35.81 -28.34 17.11
C GLN A 110 -35.14 -28.24 15.74
N ALA A 111 -35.92 -27.77 14.76
CA ALA A 111 -35.36 -27.30 13.50
C ALA A 111 -34.34 -26.21 13.85
N GLY A 112 -33.06 -26.53 13.71
CA GLY A 112 -31.98 -25.61 14.07
C GLY A 112 -32.11 -24.29 13.33
N ALA A 113 -31.61 -23.20 13.93
CA ALA A 113 -31.62 -21.88 13.32
C ALA A 113 -31.12 -21.95 11.88
N ALA A 114 -31.97 -21.54 10.94
CA ALA A 114 -31.61 -21.54 9.53
C ALA A 114 -30.48 -20.54 9.28
N ARG A 115 -29.44 -20.97 8.54
CA ARG A 115 -28.33 -20.10 8.15
C ARG A 115 -28.85 -18.89 7.37
N PRO A 116 -28.54 -17.65 7.79
CA PRO A 116 -29.03 -16.45 7.12
C PRO A 116 -28.39 -16.32 5.73
N ARG A 117 -29.15 -15.75 4.78
CA ARG A 117 -28.61 -15.40 3.47
C ARG A 117 -27.82 -14.11 3.56
N LEU A 118 -26.53 -14.18 3.22
CA LEU A 118 -25.69 -12.99 3.18
C LEU A 118 -25.94 -12.21 1.89
N LYS A 119 -26.13 -10.89 2.02
CA LYS A 119 -26.19 -9.96 0.88
C LYS A 119 -24.89 -10.02 0.07
N SER A 120 -24.99 -9.98 -1.25
CA SER A 120 -23.81 -9.86 -2.10
C SER A 120 -23.22 -8.46 -1.95
N VAL A 121 -21.90 -8.38 -1.75
CA VAL A 121 -21.15 -7.13 -1.61
C VAL A 121 -19.90 -7.25 -2.46
N GLU A 122 -19.44 -6.16 -3.06
CA GLU A 122 -18.13 -6.14 -3.74
C GLU A 122 -17.00 -6.41 -2.74
N GLN A 123 -15.91 -7.04 -3.15
CA GLN A 123 -14.76 -7.24 -2.26
C GLN A 123 -13.94 -5.94 -2.11
N TRP A 124 -13.25 -5.75 -0.98
CA TRP A 124 -12.23 -4.69 -0.91
C TRP A 124 -11.11 -4.97 -1.91
N ALA A 125 -10.67 -3.94 -2.62
CA ALA A 125 -9.59 -4.02 -3.59
C ALA A 125 -8.55 -2.91 -3.34
N GLY A 126 -7.30 -3.18 -3.73
CA GLY A 126 -6.21 -2.21 -3.70
C GLY A 126 -6.07 -1.49 -2.34
N PRO A 127 -6.07 -0.14 -2.31
CA PRO A 127 -5.90 0.65 -1.10
C PRO A 127 -6.89 0.33 0.02
N ASP A 128 -8.18 0.14 -0.31
CA ASP A 128 -9.21 -0.11 0.70
C ASP A 128 -8.91 -1.39 1.50
N LYS A 129 -8.45 -2.44 0.82
CA LYS A 129 -8.06 -3.71 1.46
C LYS A 129 -6.86 -3.52 2.37
N LEU A 130 -5.84 -2.82 1.87
CA LEU A 130 -4.61 -2.54 2.63
C LEU A 130 -4.89 -1.70 3.88
N ASP A 131 -5.82 -0.75 3.81
CA ASP A 131 -6.24 0.03 4.97
C ASP A 131 -6.96 -0.81 6.02
N GLN A 132 -7.73 -1.82 5.60
CA GLN A 132 -8.35 -2.77 6.54
C GLN A 132 -7.30 -3.64 7.24
N GLU A 133 -6.31 -4.13 6.50
CA GLU A 133 -5.19 -4.93 7.04
C GLU A 133 -4.39 -4.09 8.03
N LEU A 134 -4.05 -2.86 7.65
CA LEU A 134 -3.36 -1.92 8.51
C LEU A 134 -4.16 -1.65 9.79
N TYR A 135 -5.47 -1.42 9.70
CA TYR A 135 -6.30 -1.17 10.87
C TYR A 135 -6.32 -2.36 11.83
N ALA A 136 -6.44 -3.58 11.29
CA ALA A 136 -6.64 -4.79 12.07
C ALA A 136 -5.33 -5.35 12.66
N VAL A 137 -4.25 -5.30 11.88
CA VAL A 137 -2.98 -5.98 12.19
C VAL A 137 -1.91 -4.98 12.62
N GLY A 138 -1.98 -3.74 12.13
CA GLY A 138 -1.00 -2.70 12.39
C GLY A 138 0.09 -2.60 11.33
N PHE A 139 0.07 -3.42 10.28
CA PHE A 139 0.93 -3.33 9.10
C PHE A 139 0.22 -3.94 7.89
N TYR A 140 0.76 -3.74 6.70
CA TYR A 140 0.19 -4.28 5.47
C TYR A 140 0.61 -5.75 5.28
N LEU A 141 -0.35 -6.67 5.07
CA LEU A 141 -0.08 -8.10 4.94
C LEU A 141 0.11 -8.52 3.48
N SER A 142 -0.76 -8.02 2.60
CA SER A 142 -0.87 -8.52 1.23
C SER A 142 -0.06 -7.74 0.19
N GLY A 143 0.58 -6.64 0.59
CA GLY A 143 1.39 -5.78 -0.28
C GLY A 143 1.66 -4.44 0.39
N HIS A 144 2.17 -3.46 -0.35
CA HIS A 144 2.40 -2.10 0.17
C HIS A 144 1.73 -1.04 -0.73
N PRO A 145 1.17 0.07 -0.19
CA PRO A 145 0.52 1.11 -1.02
C PRO A 145 1.42 1.70 -2.12
N LEU A 146 2.74 1.67 -1.91
CA LEU A 146 3.73 2.15 -2.87
C LEU A 146 4.09 1.14 -3.95
N GLU A 147 3.65 -0.11 -3.83
CA GLU A 147 4.03 -1.19 -4.73
C GLU A 147 3.52 -0.93 -6.16
N GLU A 148 2.27 -0.50 -6.30
CA GLU A 148 1.67 -0.06 -7.58
C GLU A 148 2.42 1.15 -8.18
N LEU A 149 3.03 1.98 -7.34
CA LEU A 149 3.77 3.18 -7.74
C LEU A 149 5.24 2.89 -8.07
N THR A 150 5.74 1.68 -7.83
CA THR A 150 7.16 1.30 -8.04
C THR A 150 7.71 1.72 -9.41
N PRO A 151 7.02 1.52 -10.55
CA PRO A 151 7.54 1.96 -11.85
C PRO A 151 7.69 3.48 -11.97
N ALA A 152 6.82 4.25 -11.31
CA ALA A 152 6.92 5.71 -11.27
C ALA A 152 8.02 6.18 -10.31
N LEU A 153 8.16 5.52 -9.16
CA LEU A 153 9.20 5.81 -8.17
C LEU A 153 10.60 5.54 -8.72
N LYS A 154 10.78 4.44 -9.48
CA LYS A 154 12.04 4.14 -10.18
C LYS A 154 12.43 5.24 -11.17
N ARG A 155 11.47 5.79 -11.92
CA ARG A 155 11.72 6.93 -12.83
C ARG A 155 12.19 8.18 -12.09
N LYS A 156 11.69 8.41 -10.88
CA LYS A 156 12.16 9.47 -9.98
C LYS A 156 13.44 9.10 -9.22
N ARG A 157 14.15 8.02 -9.58
CA ARG A 157 15.38 7.57 -8.90
C ARG A 157 15.19 7.39 -7.39
N VAL A 158 14.02 6.89 -7.01
CA VAL A 158 13.74 6.55 -5.61
C VAL A 158 14.53 5.30 -5.23
N THR A 159 15.24 5.38 -4.12
CA THR A 159 15.92 4.26 -3.48
C THR A 159 15.08 3.80 -2.29
N PHE A 160 14.71 2.53 -2.25
CA PHE A 160 14.03 1.94 -1.08
C PHE A 160 15.01 1.61 0.03
N VAL A 161 14.54 1.46 1.27
CA VAL A 161 15.39 1.31 2.46
C VAL A 161 16.36 0.15 2.34
N ALA A 162 15.92 -1.01 1.84
CA ALA A 162 16.78 -2.18 1.75
C ALA A 162 18.02 -1.95 0.86
N GLU A 163 17.88 -1.14 -0.19
CA GLU A 163 19.00 -0.74 -1.05
C GLU A 163 19.78 0.44 -0.44
N ALA A 164 19.08 1.41 0.15
CA ALA A 164 19.68 2.61 0.73
C ALA A 164 20.65 2.28 1.87
N GLN A 165 20.36 1.25 2.68
CA GLN A 165 21.24 0.80 3.76
C GLN A 165 22.61 0.35 3.23
N GLY A 166 22.63 -0.57 2.25
CA GLY A 166 23.87 -1.07 1.67
C GLY A 166 24.67 0.02 0.94
N LEU A 167 23.98 0.94 0.25
CA LEU A 167 24.62 2.09 -0.38
C LEU A 167 25.20 3.06 0.65
N ALA A 168 24.52 3.29 1.77
CA ALA A 168 25.01 4.17 2.83
C ALA A 168 26.30 3.63 3.47
N GLU A 169 26.37 2.31 3.71
CA GLU A 169 27.58 1.65 4.18
C GLU A 169 28.73 1.74 3.16
N ALA A 170 28.41 1.73 1.87
CA ALA A 170 29.37 1.95 0.79
C ALA A 170 29.80 3.43 0.63
N GLY A 171 29.31 4.34 1.49
CA GLY A 171 29.72 5.74 1.53
C GLY A 171 28.78 6.71 0.80
N HIS A 172 27.61 6.28 0.33
CA HIS A 172 26.61 7.19 -0.23
C HIS A 172 25.88 7.94 0.90
N GLU A 173 25.89 9.27 0.85
CA GLU A 173 25.35 10.09 1.95
C GLU A 173 23.96 10.68 1.68
N ALA A 174 23.45 10.63 0.46
CA ALA A 174 22.21 11.31 0.08
C ALA A 174 21.29 10.44 -0.78
N PHE A 175 20.01 10.38 -0.41
CA PHE A 175 19.01 9.55 -1.06
C PHE A 175 17.70 10.30 -1.27
N GLN A 176 17.02 9.96 -2.36
CA GLN A 176 15.61 10.25 -2.54
C GLN A 176 14.84 8.96 -2.26
N MET A 177 14.04 8.95 -1.20
CA MET A 177 13.30 7.78 -0.76
C MET A 177 11.79 8.05 -0.82
N ALA A 178 10.99 7.00 -0.74
CA ALA A 178 9.54 7.09 -0.69
C ALA A 178 9.01 6.21 0.43
N GLY A 179 7.98 6.68 1.13
CA GLY A 179 7.41 5.93 2.24
C GLY A 179 6.04 6.44 2.67
N VAL A 180 5.28 5.56 3.32
CA VAL A 180 4.08 5.92 4.06
C VAL A 180 4.48 6.26 5.49
N VAL A 181 4.06 7.42 5.99
CA VAL A 181 4.33 7.83 7.37
C VAL A 181 3.60 6.89 8.34
N ARG A 182 4.36 6.15 9.14
CA ARG A 182 3.83 5.20 10.15
C ARG A 182 3.66 5.86 11.50
N ARG A 183 4.63 6.69 11.89
CA ARG A 183 4.68 7.31 13.21
C ARG A 183 5.47 8.61 13.16
N ARG A 184 5.02 9.64 13.89
CA ARG A 184 5.76 10.88 14.13
C ARG A 184 5.88 11.12 15.63
N GLN A 185 7.11 11.23 16.14
CA GLN A 185 7.40 11.53 17.53
C GLN A 185 8.12 12.89 17.63
N GLU A 186 7.36 13.95 17.92
CA GLU A 186 7.95 15.26 18.20
C GLU A 186 8.53 15.31 19.62
N ARG A 187 9.75 15.82 19.78
CA ARG A 187 10.43 16.01 21.06
C ARG A 187 11.05 17.41 21.11
N ALA A 188 11.19 17.97 22.31
CA ALA A 188 11.94 19.20 22.50
C ALA A 188 13.42 18.87 22.77
N SER A 189 14.33 19.58 22.11
CA SER A 189 15.76 19.50 22.38
C SER A 189 16.05 20.00 23.79
N ALA A 190 16.69 19.18 24.61
CA ALA A 190 17.10 19.59 25.97
C ALA A 190 18.11 20.76 25.96
N ARG A 191 18.83 20.95 24.84
CA ARG A 191 19.85 21.99 24.70
C ARG A 191 19.29 23.30 24.16
N THR A 192 18.38 23.26 23.20
CA THR A 192 17.90 24.45 22.47
C THR A 192 16.42 24.76 22.70
N GLY A 193 15.66 23.84 23.31
CA GLY A 193 14.21 23.95 23.47
C GLY A 193 13.40 23.77 22.17
N GLU A 194 14.06 23.76 21.01
CA GLU A 194 13.40 23.61 19.72
C GLU A 194 12.88 22.19 19.50
N LYS A 195 11.75 22.08 18.78
CA LYS A 195 11.12 20.80 18.48
C LYS A 195 11.80 20.13 17.30
N PHE A 196 12.14 18.86 17.42
CA PHE A 196 12.57 17.97 16.34
C PHE A 196 11.66 16.73 16.33
N ALA A 197 11.71 15.91 15.27
CA ALA A 197 10.90 14.69 15.21
C ALA A 197 11.69 13.48 14.74
N PHE A 198 11.39 12.33 15.33
CA PHE A 198 11.66 11.03 14.71
C PHE A 198 10.42 10.61 13.95
N VAL A 199 10.58 10.36 12.65
CA VAL A 199 9.48 9.92 11.76
C VAL A 199 9.82 8.55 11.21
N THR A 200 8.94 7.59 11.46
CA THR A 200 9.04 6.23 10.92
C THR A 200 8.25 6.17 9.62
N PHE A 201 8.88 5.70 8.55
CA PHE A 201 8.29 5.46 7.25
C PHE A 201 8.30 3.97 6.94
N SER A 202 7.36 3.53 6.10
CA SER A 202 7.34 2.19 5.52
C SER A 202 7.36 2.28 4.01
N ASP A 203 8.17 1.43 3.39
CA ASP A 203 8.17 1.17 1.95
C ASP A 203 7.98 -0.34 1.70
N PRO A 204 7.85 -0.79 0.44
CA PRO A 204 7.64 -2.21 0.13
C PRO A 204 8.77 -3.15 0.59
N THR A 205 9.94 -2.61 0.91
CA THR A 205 11.13 -3.37 1.32
C THR A 205 11.38 -3.35 2.82
N GLY A 206 10.75 -2.44 3.58
CA GLY A 206 10.86 -2.38 5.03
C GLY A 206 10.45 -1.05 5.64
N GLU A 207 10.77 -0.88 6.93
CA GLU A 207 10.60 0.38 7.65
C GLU A 207 11.94 1.07 7.89
N PHE A 208 11.92 2.40 7.91
CA PHE A 208 13.07 3.23 8.28
C PHE A 208 12.66 4.43 9.11
N GLU A 209 13.53 4.85 10.02
CA GLU A 209 13.33 6.06 10.82
C GLU A 209 14.24 7.18 10.31
N CYS A 210 13.68 8.39 10.18
CA CYS A 210 14.44 9.60 9.91
C CYS A 210 14.27 10.62 11.02
N LEU A 211 15.39 11.24 11.40
CA LEU A 211 15.39 12.44 12.24
C LEU A 211 15.13 13.66 11.36
N PHE A 212 14.07 14.41 11.65
CA PHE A 212 13.82 15.75 11.12
C PHE A 212 14.26 16.80 12.14
N PRO A 213 15.34 17.55 11.88
CA PRO A 213 15.75 18.66 12.74
C PRO A 213 14.71 19.80 12.74
N PRO A 214 14.81 20.76 13.67
CA PRO A 214 13.74 21.75 13.87
C PRO A 214 13.34 22.55 12.64
N GLU A 215 14.30 22.95 11.81
CA GLU A 215 14.03 23.72 10.60
C GLU A 215 13.24 22.89 9.57
N GLN A 216 13.69 21.67 9.28
CA GLN A 216 13.05 20.76 8.33
C GLN A 216 11.69 20.30 8.84
N LEU A 217 11.56 20.02 10.15
CA LEU A 217 10.28 19.69 10.76
C LEU A 217 9.26 20.82 10.59
N ARG A 218 9.64 22.08 10.84
CA ARG A 218 8.72 23.22 10.66
C ARG A 218 8.20 23.32 9.23
N ARG A 219 9.05 23.06 8.24
CA ARG A 219 8.69 23.12 6.80
C ARG A 219 7.82 21.95 6.36
N CYS A 220 8.14 20.73 6.80
CA CYS A 220 7.50 19.51 6.30
C CYS A 220 6.38 18.99 7.21
N ARG A 221 6.05 19.69 8.30
CA ARG A 221 5.17 19.19 9.36
C ARG A 221 3.83 18.65 8.85
N GLU A 222 3.22 19.37 7.91
CA GLU A 222 1.91 19.06 7.34
C GLU A 222 1.91 17.81 6.46
N VAL A 223 3.03 17.48 5.83
CA VAL A 223 3.14 16.29 4.96
C VAL A 223 3.60 15.05 5.74
N LEU A 224 4.08 15.23 6.97
CA LEU A 224 4.54 14.16 7.86
C LEU A 224 3.42 13.63 8.78
N GLU A 225 2.18 13.64 8.30
CA GLU A 225 1.02 13.07 9.00
C GLU A 225 0.92 11.56 8.77
N VAL A 226 0.56 10.81 9.81
CA VAL A 226 0.43 9.35 9.75
C VAL A 226 -0.57 8.94 8.66
N GLY A 227 -0.18 7.96 7.84
CA GLY A 227 -0.93 7.51 6.67
C GLY A 227 -0.61 8.26 5.38
N THR A 228 0.12 9.37 5.44
CA THR A 228 0.49 10.13 4.25
C THR A 228 1.60 9.42 3.48
N SER A 229 1.41 9.24 2.16
CA SER A 229 2.46 8.79 1.25
C SER A 229 3.32 9.98 0.82
N VAL A 230 4.62 9.91 1.09
CA VAL A 230 5.56 11.01 0.82
C VAL A 230 6.79 10.55 0.05
N LEU A 231 7.34 11.47 -0.73
CA LEU A 231 8.73 11.44 -1.15
C LEU A 231 9.55 12.19 -0.12
N VAL A 232 10.65 11.59 0.34
CA VAL A 232 11.52 12.17 1.36
C VAL A 232 12.95 12.22 0.84
N ARG A 233 13.57 13.39 0.93
CA ARG A 233 15.00 13.56 0.67
C ARG A 233 15.72 13.39 2.00
N VAL A 234 16.65 12.45 2.06
CA VAL A 234 17.37 12.13 3.29
C VAL A 234 18.87 12.16 3.08
N ARG A 235 19.58 12.50 4.15
CA ARG A 235 20.99 12.20 4.30
C ARG A 235 21.19 10.98 5.19
N ALA A 236 22.04 10.06 4.78
CA ALA A 236 22.43 8.92 5.59
C ALA A 236 23.80 9.16 6.23
N LYS A 237 23.97 8.65 7.45
CA LYS A 237 25.28 8.52 8.09
C LYS A 237 25.42 7.09 8.57
N ALA A 238 26.39 6.37 8.00
CA ALA A 238 26.77 5.05 8.47
C ALA A 238 27.88 5.20 9.51
N ALA A 239 27.71 4.58 10.69
CA ALA A 239 28.73 4.47 11.72
C ALA A 239 28.57 3.12 12.44
N ASP A 240 29.66 2.37 12.60
CA ASP A 240 29.68 1.10 13.33
C ASP A 240 28.63 0.06 12.87
N GLY A 241 28.32 0.02 11.57
CA GLY A 241 27.30 -0.86 11.00
C GLY A 241 25.85 -0.43 11.24
N GLU A 242 25.63 0.78 11.78
CA GLU A 242 24.31 1.39 11.91
C GLU A 242 24.16 2.54 10.92
N VAL A 243 23.10 2.52 10.12
CA VAL A 243 22.74 3.60 9.20
C VAL A 243 21.66 4.48 9.83
N ARG A 244 21.98 5.77 10.00
CA ARG A 244 21.02 6.76 10.52
C ARG A 244 20.61 7.74 9.42
N PHE A 245 19.32 7.94 9.24
CA PHE A 245 18.78 8.86 8.25
C PHE A 245 18.35 10.20 8.89
N PHE A 246 18.64 11.29 8.17
CA PHE A 246 18.30 12.66 8.51
C PHE A 246 17.45 13.24 7.39
N GLY A 247 16.22 13.66 7.69
CA GLY A 247 15.31 14.23 6.71
C GLY A 247 15.70 15.67 6.36
N ASP A 248 15.94 15.93 5.08
CA ASP A 248 16.23 17.27 4.55
C ASP A 248 14.97 17.94 3.99
N ASP A 249 14.08 17.16 3.37
CA ASP A 249 12.84 17.64 2.78
C ASP A 249 11.83 16.50 2.65
N ALA A 250 10.55 16.82 2.65
CA ALA A 250 9.48 15.87 2.39
C ALA A 250 8.34 16.55 1.64
N SER A 251 7.72 15.81 0.72
CA SER A 251 6.60 16.27 -0.09
C SER A 251 5.61 15.15 -0.33
N ARG A 252 4.32 15.48 -0.43
CA ARG A 252 3.30 14.48 -0.71
C ARG A 252 3.48 13.90 -2.11
N MET A 253 3.22 12.61 -2.22
CA MET A 253 3.44 11.87 -3.46
C MET A 253 2.41 12.21 -4.56
N ASP A 254 1.20 12.58 -4.17
CA ASP A 254 0.13 13.05 -5.07
C ASP A 254 0.54 14.31 -5.86
N VAL A 255 1.18 15.27 -5.20
CA VAL A 255 1.74 16.48 -5.83
C VAL A 255 2.80 16.11 -6.87
N LEU A 256 3.61 15.08 -6.61
CA LEU A 256 4.69 14.66 -7.49
C LEU A 256 4.26 13.81 -8.69
N LEU A 257 3.08 13.18 -8.62
CA LEU A 257 2.45 12.52 -9.77
C LEU A 257 1.76 13.54 -10.69
N ASP A 258 1.31 14.66 -10.13
CA ASP A 258 0.78 15.82 -10.87
C ASP A 258 1.88 16.74 -11.44
N ASP A 259 3.03 16.85 -10.75
CA ASP A 259 4.15 17.70 -11.16
C ASP A 259 5.16 16.98 -12.07
N ALA A 260 5.00 17.24 -13.37
CA ALA A 260 6.07 17.79 -14.22
C ALA A 260 7.35 16.97 -14.49
N GLN A 261 7.30 15.64 -14.50
CA GLN A 261 8.36 14.80 -15.10
C GLN A 261 7.80 13.59 -15.85
N ILE A 262 6.80 13.81 -16.70
CA ILE A 262 6.59 12.90 -17.83
C ILE A 262 7.12 13.65 -19.02
N GLY A 263 8.30 13.24 -19.47
CA GLY A 263 8.87 13.74 -20.69
C GLY A 263 8.67 12.77 -21.84
N LEU A 264 8.52 13.30 -23.05
CA LEU A 264 8.55 12.51 -24.27
C LEU A 264 9.67 13.02 -25.16
N ARG A 265 10.67 12.18 -25.38
CA ARG A 265 11.72 12.43 -26.37
C ARG A 265 11.31 11.80 -27.69
N VAL A 266 11.30 12.62 -28.73
CA VAL A 266 10.98 12.24 -30.11
C VAL A 266 12.28 12.22 -30.89
N ILE A 267 12.74 11.03 -31.26
CA ILE A 267 13.95 10.85 -32.04
C ILE A 267 13.57 10.94 -33.52
N LEU A 268 14.21 11.87 -34.23
CA LEU A 268 13.91 12.25 -35.60
C LEU A 268 15.09 11.93 -36.53
N SER A 269 14.76 11.49 -37.75
CA SER A 269 15.67 11.48 -38.88
C SER A 269 15.66 12.85 -39.54
N ALA A 270 16.77 13.58 -39.44
CA ALA A 270 16.89 14.95 -39.97
C ALA A 270 16.62 15.05 -41.49
N GLN A 271 16.74 13.95 -42.24
CA GLN A 271 16.56 13.94 -43.69
C GLN A 271 15.09 13.77 -44.12
N SER A 272 14.25 13.22 -43.26
CA SER A 272 12.86 12.87 -43.59
C SER A 272 11.83 13.44 -42.63
N ALA A 273 12.27 14.20 -41.61
CA ALA A 273 11.38 14.86 -40.67
C ALA A 273 10.61 16.01 -41.32
N ASP A 274 9.29 15.96 -41.19
CA ASP A 274 8.39 17.05 -41.60
C ASP A 274 8.00 17.88 -40.38
N ALA A 275 8.56 19.09 -40.30
CA ALA A 275 8.35 19.99 -39.18
C ALA A 275 6.90 20.49 -39.06
N GLU A 276 6.21 20.73 -40.17
CA GLU A 276 4.82 21.21 -40.16
C GLU A 276 3.88 20.09 -39.70
N ALA A 277 4.11 18.87 -40.18
CA ALA A 277 3.34 17.69 -39.80
C ALA A 277 3.49 17.34 -38.32
N LEU A 278 4.70 17.49 -37.76
CA LEU A 278 4.97 17.32 -36.32
C LEU A 278 4.29 18.41 -35.50
N LYS A 279 4.43 19.67 -35.90
CA LYS A 279 3.79 20.81 -35.23
C LYS A 279 2.27 20.64 -35.17
N ALA A 280 1.61 20.29 -36.27
CA ALA A 280 0.16 20.09 -36.31
C ALA A 280 -0.35 18.95 -35.39
N ARG A 281 0.48 17.94 -35.12
CA ARG A 281 0.17 16.87 -34.16
C ARG A 281 0.35 17.34 -32.73
N LEU A 282 1.45 18.04 -32.45
CA LEU A 282 1.76 18.60 -31.13
C LEU A 282 0.75 19.69 -30.72
N ASP A 283 0.33 20.55 -31.65
CA ASP A 283 -0.65 21.61 -31.38
C ASP A 283 -2.01 21.05 -30.94
N ARG A 284 -2.45 19.92 -31.52
CA ARG A 284 -3.68 19.21 -31.10
C ARG A 284 -3.58 18.61 -29.69
N ALA A 285 -2.37 18.39 -29.20
CA ALA A 285 -2.13 17.83 -27.88
C ALA A 285 -1.63 18.86 -26.86
N ARG A 286 -1.57 20.15 -27.20
CA ARG A 286 -1.24 21.20 -26.23
C ARG A 286 -2.18 21.14 -25.02
N ALA A 287 -1.59 21.21 -23.84
CA ALA A 287 -2.31 21.24 -22.58
C ALA A 287 -2.43 22.68 -22.06
N GLN A 288 -3.62 23.07 -21.61
CA GLN A 288 -3.83 24.32 -20.87
C GLN A 288 -3.68 24.04 -19.37
N GLY A 289 -2.43 23.95 -18.91
CA GLY A 289 -2.10 23.64 -17.51
C GLY A 289 -1.29 22.35 -17.36
N LYS A 290 -1.89 21.33 -16.72
CA LYS A 290 -1.24 20.04 -16.42
C LYS A 290 -0.89 19.27 -17.71
N GLY A 291 0.37 18.87 -17.85
CA GLY A 291 0.90 18.16 -19.02
C GLY A 291 2.40 17.92 -18.92
N GLY A 292 2.92 17.07 -19.80
CA GLY A 292 4.32 16.70 -19.89
C GLY A 292 5.12 17.55 -20.87
N GLU A 293 6.43 17.40 -20.83
CA GLU A 293 7.39 18.12 -21.67
C GLU A 293 7.77 17.27 -22.90
N VAL A 294 8.13 17.91 -24.02
CA VAL A 294 8.53 17.21 -25.24
C VAL A 294 9.90 17.70 -25.69
N TRP A 295 10.82 16.77 -25.96
CA TRP A 295 12.13 17.02 -26.55
C TRP A 295 12.17 16.43 -27.96
N LEU A 296 12.74 17.18 -28.90
CA LEU A 296 13.07 16.67 -30.22
C LEU A 296 14.57 16.41 -30.26
N GLN A 297 14.96 15.23 -30.70
CA GLN A 297 16.35 14.84 -30.86
C GLN A 297 16.59 14.42 -32.30
N ALA A 298 17.65 14.94 -32.92
CA ALA A 298 18.02 14.56 -34.28
C ALA A 298 19.54 14.47 -34.41
N THR A 299 20.02 13.54 -35.24
CA THR A 299 21.43 13.45 -35.60
C THR A 299 21.68 14.16 -36.94
N LEU A 300 22.47 15.24 -36.92
CA LEU A 300 22.89 16.01 -38.09
C LEU A 300 24.22 15.45 -38.62
N GLY A 301 24.29 15.19 -39.92
CA GLY A 301 25.52 14.74 -40.60
C GLY A 301 26.12 13.43 -40.08
N GLY A 302 25.35 12.63 -39.32
CA GLY A 302 25.80 11.38 -38.70
C GLY A 302 26.84 11.54 -37.58
N ARG A 303 27.10 12.77 -37.12
CA ARG A 303 28.18 13.06 -36.15
C ARG A 303 27.77 14.00 -35.03
N THR A 304 26.74 14.83 -35.23
CA THR A 304 26.31 15.82 -34.25
C THR A 304 24.88 15.52 -33.81
N GLU A 305 24.70 15.27 -32.53
CA GLU A 305 23.39 15.09 -31.92
C GLU A 305 22.87 16.44 -31.43
N VAL A 306 21.64 16.79 -31.80
CA VAL A 306 20.99 18.03 -31.38
C VAL A 306 19.71 17.67 -30.66
N GLU A 307 19.57 18.17 -29.43
CA GLU A 307 18.36 18.05 -28.63
C GLU A 307 17.73 19.44 -28.43
N ILE A 308 16.42 19.53 -28.66
CA ILE A 308 15.64 20.76 -28.54
C ILE A 308 14.44 20.49 -27.65
N LYS A 309 14.38 21.17 -26.51
CA LYS A 309 13.18 21.19 -25.67
C LYS A 309 12.13 22.12 -26.30
N LEU A 310 10.93 21.59 -26.54
CA LEU A 310 9.84 22.40 -27.09
C LEU A 310 9.19 23.28 -26.02
N PRO A 311 8.76 24.50 -26.39
CA PRO A 311 8.03 25.36 -25.47
C PRO A 311 6.61 24.83 -25.23
N GLY A 312 6.15 24.94 -23.98
CA GLY A 312 4.79 24.55 -23.56
C GLY A 312 4.70 23.14 -22.97
N ARG A 313 3.46 22.74 -22.64
CA ARG A 313 3.14 21.42 -22.08
C ARG A 313 2.15 20.69 -22.97
N TYR A 314 2.28 19.37 -23.02
CA TYR A 314 1.54 18.49 -23.92
C TYR A 314 0.87 17.34 -23.16
N ARG A 315 -0.29 16.92 -23.63
CA ARG A 315 -0.96 15.70 -23.15
C ARG A 315 -0.26 14.49 -23.73
N LEU A 316 0.58 13.82 -22.93
CA LEU A 316 1.40 12.67 -23.36
C LEU A 316 0.64 11.35 -23.34
N ASP A 317 -0.62 11.37 -23.80
CA ASP A 317 -1.51 10.21 -23.84
C ASP A 317 -1.16 9.25 -25.00
N ALA A 318 -1.84 8.10 -25.04
CA ALA A 318 -1.65 7.12 -26.11
C ALA A 318 -1.98 7.67 -27.50
N ALA A 319 -2.89 8.65 -27.59
CA ALA A 319 -3.30 9.26 -28.84
C ALA A 319 -2.19 10.14 -29.44
N LEU A 320 -1.55 11.00 -28.63
CA LEU A 320 -0.39 11.78 -29.06
C LEU A 320 0.77 10.87 -29.45
N ARG A 321 1.08 9.84 -28.64
CA ARG A 321 2.15 8.89 -28.94
C ARG A 321 1.91 8.15 -30.26
N GLY A 322 0.69 7.70 -30.52
CA GLY A 322 0.30 7.09 -31.80
C GLY A 322 0.43 8.06 -32.98
N ALA A 323 -0.04 9.31 -32.80
CA ALA A 323 0.05 10.33 -33.82
C ALA A 323 1.50 10.67 -34.18
N LEU A 324 2.40 10.80 -33.20
CA LEU A 324 3.83 11.06 -33.41
C LEU A 324 4.55 9.87 -34.05
N LYS A 325 4.28 8.62 -33.62
CA LYS A 325 4.86 7.42 -34.28
C LYS A 325 4.53 7.34 -35.77
N SER A 326 3.34 7.83 -36.17
CA SER A 326 2.92 7.87 -37.57
C SER A 326 3.44 9.10 -38.36
N ALA A 327 4.18 10.00 -37.72
CA ALA A 327 4.67 11.21 -38.37
C ALA A 327 5.91 10.90 -39.24
N PRO A 328 5.99 11.47 -40.46
CA PRO A 328 7.17 11.33 -41.31
C PRO A 328 8.46 11.75 -40.58
N GLY A 329 9.46 10.87 -40.63
CA GLY A 329 10.78 11.10 -40.05
C GLY A 329 10.90 10.88 -38.54
N VAL A 330 9.85 10.43 -37.84
CA VAL A 330 9.99 9.93 -36.46
C VAL A 330 10.55 8.52 -36.48
N VAL A 331 11.70 8.34 -35.84
CA VAL A 331 12.40 7.04 -35.74
C VAL A 331 11.85 6.26 -34.55
N MET A 332 11.77 6.91 -33.39
CA MET A 332 11.25 6.31 -32.17
C MET A 332 10.87 7.36 -31.13
N LEU A 333 10.14 6.90 -30.11
CA LEU A 333 9.72 7.70 -28.96
C LEU A 333 10.26 7.08 -27.68
N GLU A 334 10.80 7.90 -26.80
CA GLU A 334 11.32 7.49 -25.49
C GLU A 334 10.70 8.34 -24.39
N ASP A 335 10.52 7.75 -23.20
CA ASP A 335 10.17 8.53 -22.01
C ASP A 335 11.42 9.27 -21.52
N ALA A 336 11.29 10.58 -21.30
CA ALA A 336 12.38 11.48 -20.91
C ALA A 336 12.33 11.88 -19.44
#